data_AF-A0A081CA45-F1
#
_entry.id   AF-A0A081CA45-F1
#
_cell.length_a   1.000
_cell.length_b   1.000
_cell.length_c   1.000
_cell.angle_alpha   90.00
_cell.angle_beta   90.00
_cell.angle_gamma   90.00
#
_symmetry.space_group_name_H-M   'P 1'
#
loop_
_entity.id
_entity.type
_entity.pdbx_description
1 polymer ?
#
loop_
_entity_poly.entity_id
_entity_poly.type
_entity_poly.pdbx_seq_one_letter_code
_entity_poly.pdbx_strand_id
1 'polypeptide(L)'
;MHKTTLSQRTRTEGMALGLFALLVCLGGMVFGCGTASNIPPSQQQTEIQHQIPEGKSLVYFYYTKKYLLGTTAVALDGKSSPIEKNSYVLWEVEPGRHQLTFTFERKWYKKTVEKTITCEPNQRAFFHLYAYTEDDEVQHKILQASANAGQKRIQQFRLMRRFNGEIL
;
A
#
# COMPACT_ATOMS: atom_id res chain seq x y z
N MET A 1 20.02 37.19 -30.12
CA MET A 1 19.04 38.24 -29.78
C MET A 1 17.90 38.19 -30.79
N HIS A 2 16.72 37.70 -30.41
CA HIS A 2 15.48 37.95 -31.14
C HIS A 2 14.30 37.88 -30.16
N LYS A 3 13.56 38.99 -30.08
CA LYS A 3 12.27 39.16 -29.41
C LYS A 3 11.17 38.86 -30.43
N THR A 4 10.11 38.13 -30.05
CA THR A 4 8.73 38.35 -30.54
C THR A 4 7.72 37.59 -29.65
N THR A 5 7.07 38.25 -28.68
CA THR A 5 5.73 38.89 -28.70
C THR A 5 4.54 37.92 -28.83
N LEU A 6 3.76 37.82 -27.75
CA LEU A 6 2.39 37.29 -27.70
C LEU A 6 1.44 38.09 -28.59
N SER A 7 0.47 37.41 -29.21
CA SER A 7 -0.75 38.05 -29.71
C SER A 7 -1.95 37.12 -29.51
N GLN A 8 -2.90 37.58 -28.69
CA GLN A 8 -4.23 37.02 -28.51
C GLN A 8 -5.07 37.22 -29.78
N ARG A 9 -5.89 36.23 -30.14
CA ARG A 9 -6.98 36.43 -31.10
C ARG A 9 -8.24 35.72 -30.59
N THR A 10 -9.07 36.50 -29.90
CA THR A 10 -10.48 36.22 -29.70
C THR A 10 -11.20 36.30 -31.04
N ARG A 11 -12.06 35.31 -31.33
CA ARG A 11 -13.09 35.43 -32.36
C ARG A 11 -14.36 34.75 -31.86
N THR A 12 -15.26 35.59 -31.39
CA THR A 12 -16.70 35.35 -31.25
C THR A 12 -17.33 35.22 -32.64
N GLU A 13 -18.33 34.33 -32.79
CA GLU A 13 -19.63 34.58 -33.42
C GLU A 13 -20.32 33.26 -33.78
N GLY A 14 -21.63 33.17 -33.48
CA GLY A 14 -22.47 32.06 -33.92
C GLY A 14 -23.64 31.74 -32.98
N MET A 15 -24.49 32.73 -32.70
CA MET A 15 -25.80 32.52 -32.07
C MET A 15 -26.76 31.86 -33.07
N ALA A 16 -27.52 30.86 -32.62
CA ALA A 16 -28.81 30.52 -33.23
C ALA A 16 -29.79 30.13 -32.11
N LEU A 17 -30.80 30.99 -31.95
CA LEU A 17 -31.95 30.83 -31.06
C LEU A 17 -32.85 29.68 -31.52
N GLY A 18 -33.35 28.90 -30.56
CA GLY A 18 -34.51 28.02 -30.71
C GLY A 18 -35.39 28.16 -29.47
N LEU A 19 -36.49 28.89 -29.62
CA LEU A 19 -37.52 29.19 -28.62
C LEU A 19 -38.55 28.04 -28.51
N PHE A 20 -39.38 28.11 -27.46
CA PHE A 20 -40.60 27.33 -27.14
C PHE A 20 -40.39 26.08 -26.28
N ALA A 21 -41.17 25.77 -25.24
CA ALA A 21 -42.13 26.51 -24.42
C ALA A 21 -42.62 25.55 -23.29
N LEU A 22 -43.15 26.16 -22.23
CA LEU A 22 -44.15 25.65 -21.28
C LEU A 22 -43.75 24.71 -20.11
N LEU A 23 -43.83 25.33 -18.91
CA LEU A 23 -44.68 24.97 -17.76
C LEU A 23 -44.57 23.56 -17.15
N VAL A 24 -44.23 23.49 -15.85
CA VAL A 24 -45.20 23.51 -14.73
C VAL A 24 -44.44 23.80 -13.42
N CYS A 25 -44.88 24.82 -12.70
CA CYS A 25 -44.53 25.13 -11.32
C CYS A 25 -45.20 24.15 -10.36
N LEU A 26 -44.59 23.81 -9.22
CA LEU A 26 -45.12 24.08 -7.86
C LEU A 26 -44.44 23.25 -6.76
N GLY A 27 -44.20 23.93 -5.63
CA GLY A 27 -43.93 23.37 -4.31
C GLY A 27 -42.44 23.24 -4.01
N GLY A 28 -41.85 23.88 -3.00
CA GLY A 28 -42.38 24.53 -1.81
C GLY A 28 -41.23 24.49 -0.79
N MET A 29 -40.91 25.64 -0.22
CA MET A 29 -39.77 25.92 0.66
C MET A 29 -39.69 24.99 1.87
N VAL A 30 -38.48 24.51 2.25
CA VAL A 30 -37.99 24.62 3.64
C VAL A 30 -36.45 24.74 3.65
N PHE A 31 -35.99 25.69 4.44
CA PHE A 31 -34.61 26.03 4.79
C PHE A 31 -33.73 24.85 5.19
N GLY A 32 -32.49 24.87 4.72
CA GLY A 32 -31.39 24.05 5.22
C GLY A 32 -30.06 24.70 4.86
N CYS A 33 -29.64 25.68 5.67
CA CYS A 33 -28.26 26.17 5.66
C CYS A 33 -27.36 25.02 6.12
N GLY A 34 -26.61 24.46 5.19
CA GLY A 34 -25.57 23.48 5.47
C GLY A 34 -24.41 23.78 4.54
N THR A 35 -23.37 24.38 5.10
CA THR A 35 -22.05 24.45 4.48
C THR A 35 -21.75 23.13 3.80
N ALA A 36 -21.58 23.14 2.48
CA ALA A 36 -21.07 22.00 1.74
C ALA A 36 -19.62 21.77 2.19
N SER A 37 -19.46 21.09 3.32
CA SER A 37 -18.24 20.46 3.75
C SER A 37 -17.93 19.41 2.70
N ASN A 38 -17.16 19.80 1.68
CA ASN A 38 -16.43 18.87 0.83
C ASN A 38 -15.38 18.18 1.71
N ILE A 39 -15.85 17.25 2.54
CA ILE A 39 -15.03 16.20 3.10
C ILE A 39 -14.95 15.18 1.95
N PRO A 40 -13.80 15.05 1.25
CA PRO A 40 -13.67 14.01 0.25
C PRO A 40 -14.00 12.67 0.90
N PRO A 41 -14.73 11.77 0.20
CA PRO A 41 -15.11 10.49 0.76
C PRO A 41 -13.87 9.81 1.33
N SER A 42 -13.97 9.37 2.59
CA SER A 42 -12.95 8.58 3.25
C SER A 42 -12.48 7.51 2.28
N GLN A 43 -11.21 7.55 1.92
CA GLN A 43 -10.58 6.50 1.15
C GLN A 43 -10.83 5.20 1.91
N GLN A 44 -11.79 4.41 1.44
CA GLN A 44 -11.97 3.04 1.89
C GLN A 44 -10.62 2.37 1.66
N GLN A 45 -9.87 2.18 2.75
CA GLN A 45 -8.73 1.28 2.75
C GLN A 45 -9.27 -0.05 2.24
N THR A 46 -8.94 -0.40 1.01
CA THR A 46 -9.35 -1.65 0.40
C THR A 46 -8.74 -2.75 1.25
N GLU A 47 -9.52 -3.32 2.17
CA GLU A 47 -9.04 -4.27 3.16
C GLU A 47 -8.25 -5.36 2.45
N ILE A 48 -7.15 -5.84 3.05
CA ILE A 48 -6.44 -6.97 2.48
C ILE A 48 -7.43 -8.14 2.45
N GLN A 49 -7.91 -8.48 1.26
CA GLN A 49 -9.05 -9.38 1.04
C GLN A 49 -8.78 -10.83 1.45
N HIS A 50 -7.58 -11.16 1.92
CA HIS A 50 -7.33 -12.47 2.49
C HIS A 50 -8.08 -12.57 3.82
N GLN A 51 -9.15 -13.35 3.81
CA GLN A 51 -9.89 -13.71 5.01
C GLN A 51 -8.97 -14.51 5.92
N ILE A 52 -9.07 -14.27 7.22
CA ILE A 52 -8.32 -15.06 8.20
C ILE A 52 -9.10 -16.37 8.36
N PRO A 53 -8.48 -17.54 8.11
CA PRO A 53 -9.13 -18.81 8.41
C PRO A 53 -9.48 -18.89 9.90
N GLU A 54 -10.61 -19.51 10.23
CA GLU A 54 -11.06 -19.62 11.61
C GLU A 54 -9.99 -20.25 12.51
N GLY A 55 -9.68 -19.58 13.62
CA GLY A 55 -8.70 -20.05 14.61
C GLY A 55 -7.24 -19.84 14.21
N LYS A 56 -6.94 -19.44 12.97
CA LYS A 56 -5.58 -19.17 12.49
C LYS A 56 -5.21 -17.70 12.56
N SER A 57 -3.96 -17.41 12.24
CA SER A 57 -3.43 -16.05 12.10
C SER A 57 -2.80 -15.88 10.72
N LEU A 58 -2.86 -14.66 10.20
CA LEU A 58 -2.14 -14.28 8.99
C LEU A 58 -0.88 -13.49 9.33
N VAL A 59 0.25 -13.96 8.85
CA VAL A 59 1.54 -13.27 8.97
C VAL A 59 1.94 -12.74 7.61
N TYR A 60 2.09 -11.43 7.52
CA TYR A 60 2.60 -10.75 6.34
C TYR A 60 4.02 -10.29 6.59
N PHE A 61 4.93 -10.58 5.66
CA PHE A 61 6.23 -9.93 5.61
C PHE A 61 6.35 -9.15 4.31
N TYR A 62 6.57 -7.83 4.40
CA TYR A 62 6.72 -6.99 3.22
C TYR A 62 8.13 -6.41 3.14
N TYR A 63 8.64 -6.30 1.91
CA TYR A 63 10.00 -5.84 1.64
C TYR A 63 10.01 -4.65 0.70
N THR A 64 10.55 -3.52 1.18
CA THR A 64 10.58 -2.23 0.47
C THR A 64 11.98 -1.83 0.00
N LYS A 65 13.05 -2.40 0.56
CA LYS A 65 14.38 -1.81 0.45
C LYS A 65 15.07 -2.17 -0.87
N LYS A 66 15.69 -1.13 -1.48
CA LYS A 66 16.47 -1.19 -2.72
C LYS A 66 17.97 -1.49 -2.47
N TYR A 67 18.42 -1.44 -1.22
CA TYR A 67 19.86 -1.33 -0.89
C TYR A 67 20.56 -2.67 -0.68
N LEU A 68 19.82 -3.77 -0.56
CA LEU A 68 20.43 -5.10 -0.51
C LEU A 68 20.54 -5.62 -1.95
N LEU A 69 21.71 -5.45 -2.56
CA LEU A 69 22.11 -6.25 -3.72
C LEU A 69 22.16 -7.73 -3.31
N GLY A 70 21.91 -8.63 -4.26
CA GLY A 70 21.93 -10.08 -4.05
C GLY A 70 20.55 -10.70 -3.92
N THR A 71 20.51 -11.97 -3.54
CA THR A 71 19.27 -12.73 -3.36
C THR A 71 18.73 -12.54 -1.96
N THR A 72 17.43 -12.29 -1.85
CA THR A 72 16.72 -12.11 -0.60
C THR A 72 15.66 -13.18 -0.42
N ALA A 73 15.59 -13.75 0.78
CA ALA A 73 14.61 -14.76 1.13
C ALA A 73 14.06 -14.48 2.54
N VAL A 74 12.82 -14.89 2.76
CA VAL A 74 12.15 -14.84 4.05
C VAL A 74 11.64 -16.23 4.39
N ALA A 75 11.72 -16.62 5.65
CA ALA A 75 11.23 -17.91 6.12
C ALA A 75 10.39 -17.75 7.38
N LEU A 76 9.37 -18.59 7.51
CA LEU A 76 8.58 -18.76 8.73
C LEU A 76 8.63 -20.24 9.12
N ASP A 77 9.14 -20.53 10.32
CA ASP A 77 9.37 -21.89 10.84
C ASP A 77 10.17 -22.78 9.85
N GLY A 78 11.20 -22.20 9.24
CA GLY A 78 12.07 -22.88 8.27
C GLY A 78 11.51 -22.96 6.85
N LYS A 79 10.22 -22.66 6.62
CA LYS A 79 9.63 -22.63 5.27
C LYS A 79 10.03 -21.33 4.56
N SER A 80 11.04 -21.42 3.71
CA SER A 80 11.62 -20.27 3.01
C SER A 80 10.92 -19.96 1.69
N SER A 81 10.89 -18.70 1.32
CA SER A 81 10.45 -18.20 0.01
C SER A 81 11.34 -17.03 -0.42
N PRO A 82 11.70 -16.93 -1.71
CA PRO A 82 12.35 -15.73 -2.23
C PRO A 82 11.41 -14.53 -2.04
N ILE A 83 11.98 -13.36 -1.77
CA ILE A 83 11.20 -12.12 -1.65
C ILE A 83 11.87 -11.01 -2.42
N GLU A 84 11.11 -10.38 -3.30
CA GLU A 84 11.61 -9.31 -4.16
C GLU A 84 11.29 -7.93 -3.59
N LYS A 85 11.96 -6.91 -4.11
CA LYS A 85 11.66 -5.52 -3.76
C LYS A 85 10.22 -5.17 -4.10
N ASN A 86 9.56 -4.43 -3.20
CA ASN A 86 8.17 -3.99 -3.32
C ASN A 86 7.17 -5.14 -3.39
N SER A 87 7.49 -6.26 -2.74
CA SER A 87 6.63 -7.43 -2.65
C SER A 87 6.38 -7.80 -1.20
N TYR A 88 5.54 -8.81 -1.01
CA TYR A 88 5.26 -9.39 0.28
C TYR A 88 5.06 -10.89 0.15
N VAL A 89 5.29 -11.59 1.27
CA VAL A 89 4.92 -13.00 1.47
C VAL A 89 3.86 -13.05 2.57
N LEU A 90 2.95 -14.02 2.44
CA LEU A 90 1.86 -14.28 3.36
C LEU A 90 1.93 -15.73 3.82
N TRP A 91 1.76 -15.94 5.11
CA TRP A 91 1.56 -17.26 5.70
C TRP A 91 0.28 -17.29 6.53
N GLU A 92 -0.40 -18.44 6.47
CA GLU A 92 -1.38 -18.86 7.47
C GLU A 92 -0.67 -19.71 8.51
N VAL A 93 -0.83 -19.37 9.78
CA VAL A 93 -0.21 -20.11 10.89
C VAL A 93 -1.21 -20.37 12.00
N GLU A 94 -0.95 -21.43 12.76
CA GLU A 94 -1.63 -21.69 14.02
C GLU A 94 -1.24 -20.65 15.07
N PRO A 95 -2.07 -20.41 16.11
CA PRO A 95 -1.68 -19.58 17.23
C PRO A 95 -0.46 -20.15 17.96
N GLY A 96 0.43 -19.28 18.42
CA GLY A 96 1.62 -19.69 19.15
C GLY A 96 2.89 -18.94 18.77
N ARG A 97 4.03 -19.53 19.12
CA ARG A 97 5.36 -18.96 18.86
C ARG A 97 5.89 -19.48 17.52
N HIS A 98 6.39 -18.56 16.71
CA HIS A 98 6.98 -18.84 15.40
C HIS A 98 8.33 -18.14 15.24
N GLN A 99 9.18 -18.71 14.40
CA GLN A 99 10.48 -18.14 14.05
C GLN A 99 10.43 -17.52 12.67
N LEU A 100 10.56 -16.21 12.60
CA LEU A 100 10.63 -15.43 11.37
C LEU A 100 12.07 -15.08 11.06
N THR A 101 12.48 -15.34 9.82
CA THR A 101 13.87 -15.18 9.41
C THR A 101 13.92 -14.44 8.08
N PHE A 102 14.84 -13.48 7.96
CA PHE A 102 15.17 -12.82 6.70
C PHE A 102 16.65 -13.05 6.37
N THR A 103 16.91 -13.54 5.18
CA THR A 103 18.26 -13.80 4.69
C THR A 103 18.52 -12.94 3.47
N PHE A 104 19.70 -12.31 3.45
CA PHE A 104 20.25 -11.77 2.22
C PHE A 104 21.63 -12.35 1.96
N GLU A 105 21.85 -12.72 0.70
CA GLU A 105 23.04 -13.44 0.27
C GLU A 105 23.64 -12.79 -0.98
N ARG A 106 24.96 -12.65 -0.96
CA ARG A 106 25.84 -12.20 -2.05
C ARG A 106 27.00 -13.19 -2.14
N LYS A 107 27.75 -13.16 -3.25
CA LYS A 107 28.83 -14.10 -3.58
C LYS A 107 29.76 -14.49 -2.41
N TRP A 108 30.06 -13.57 -1.49
CA TRP A 108 30.96 -13.80 -0.35
C TRP A 108 30.38 -13.33 0.98
N TYR A 109 29.06 -13.11 1.04
CA TYR A 109 28.42 -12.52 2.21
C TYR A 109 27.02 -13.08 2.38
N LYS A 110 26.72 -13.57 3.57
CA LYS A 110 25.39 -14.00 3.97
C LYS A 110 25.08 -13.42 5.34
N LYS A 111 23.93 -12.76 5.47
CA LYS A 111 23.40 -12.33 6.76
C LYS A 111 21.99 -12.80 6.91
N THR A 112 21.73 -13.34 8.09
CA THR A 112 20.44 -13.83 8.52
C THR A 112 20.01 -12.99 9.72
N VAL A 113 18.78 -12.48 9.65
CA VAL A 113 18.15 -11.69 10.70
C VAL A 113 16.96 -12.49 11.20
N GLU A 114 16.88 -12.68 12.51
CA GLU A 114 15.90 -13.55 13.13
C GLU A 114 15.01 -12.77 14.07
N LYS A 115 13.75 -13.21 14.18
CA LYS A 115 12.79 -12.71 15.15
C LYS A 115 11.80 -13.80 15.53
N THR A 116 11.72 -14.10 16.82
CA THR A 116 10.61 -14.85 17.37
C THR A 116 9.37 -13.94 17.44
N ILE A 117 8.24 -14.45 16.96
CA ILE A 117 6.94 -13.77 16.97
C ILE A 117 5.92 -14.65 17.70
N THR A 118 4.94 -14.02 18.33
CA THR A 118 3.77 -14.71 18.89
C THR A 118 2.55 -14.29 18.09
N CYS A 119 1.77 -15.26 17.66
CA CYS A 119 0.53 -15.06 16.91
C CYS A 119 -0.66 -15.46 17.78
N GLU A 120 -1.60 -14.54 17.94
CA GLU A 120 -2.89 -14.78 18.58
C GLU A 120 -3.92 -15.25 17.54
N PRO A 121 -4.94 -16.04 17.95
CA PRO A 121 -6.00 -16.46 17.04
C PRO A 121 -6.69 -15.27 16.36
N ASN A 122 -7.04 -15.44 15.09
CA ASN A 122 -7.74 -14.44 14.27
C ASN A 122 -6.98 -13.11 14.10
N GLN A 123 -5.64 -13.14 14.23
CA GLN A 123 -4.80 -11.96 14.09
C GLN A 123 -4.27 -11.78 12.66
N ARG A 124 -4.10 -10.51 12.23
CA ARG A 124 -3.21 -10.15 11.12
C ARG A 124 -1.98 -9.43 11.66
N ALA A 125 -0.81 -10.02 11.48
CA ALA A 125 0.46 -9.44 11.89
C ALA A 125 1.28 -9.01 10.66
N PHE A 126 1.90 -7.84 10.73
CA PHE A 126 2.65 -7.26 9.62
C PHE A 126 4.09 -7.01 10.05
N PHE A 127 5.03 -7.54 9.30
CA PHE A 127 6.45 -7.42 9.60
C PHE A 127 7.23 -6.88 8.40
N HIS A 128 8.35 -6.25 8.70
CA HIS A 128 9.28 -5.79 7.68
C HIS A 128 10.71 -5.76 8.21
N LEU A 129 11.65 -5.77 7.27
CA LEU A 129 13.04 -5.49 7.58
C LEU A 129 13.23 -3.98 7.81
N TYR A 130 13.77 -3.64 8.97
CA TYR A 130 14.26 -2.32 9.30
C TYR A 130 15.79 -2.35 9.30
N ALA A 131 16.41 -1.34 8.71
CA ALA A 131 17.86 -1.17 8.82
C ALA A 131 18.14 0.19 9.43
N TYR A 132 19.13 0.22 10.30
CA TYR A 132 19.55 1.37 11.08
C TYR A 132 21.07 1.37 11.17
N THR A 133 21.64 2.53 11.45
CA THR A 133 23.09 2.67 11.64
C THR A 133 23.38 2.67 13.13
N GLU A 134 24.35 1.85 13.53
CA GLU A 134 24.87 1.75 14.90
C GLU A 134 26.38 1.56 14.75
N ASP A 135 27.18 2.38 15.43
CA ASP A 135 28.65 2.39 15.35
C ASP A 135 29.19 2.46 13.92
N ASP A 136 28.62 3.37 13.10
CA ASP A 136 28.93 3.54 11.66
C ASP A 136 28.67 2.31 10.77
N GLU A 137 28.04 1.26 11.31
CA GLU A 137 27.66 0.05 10.57
C GLU A 137 26.15 -0.06 10.35
N VAL A 138 25.75 -0.59 9.19
CA VAL A 138 24.33 -0.83 8.88
C VAL A 138 23.86 -2.16 9.50
N GLN A 139 23.10 -2.03 10.59
CA GLN A 139 22.43 -3.14 11.24
C GLN A 139 21.00 -3.34 10.72
N HIS A 140 20.47 -4.55 10.96
CA HIS A 140 19.17 -4.96 10.45
C HIS A 140 18.38 -5.66 11.56
N LYS A 141 17.09 -5.35 11.67
CA LYS A 141 16.16 -5.99 12.58
C LYS A 141 14.80 -6.16 11.92
N ILE A 142 14.09 -7.22 12.28
CA ILE A 142 12.70 -7.39 11.86
C ILE A 142 11.82 -6.65 12.87
N LEU A 143 10.94 -5.77 12.37
CA LEU A 143 10.00 -5.02 13.20
C LEU A 143 8.57 -5.36 12.81
N GLN A 144 7.68 -5.33 13.81
CA GLN A 144 6.25 -5.39 13.58
C GLN A 144 5.74 -3.98 13.26
N ALA A 145 5.03 -3.85 12.15
CA ALA A 145 4.31 -2.65 11.80
C ALA A 145 2.91 -2.66 12.46
N SER A 146 2.37 -1.47 12.71
CA SER A 146 0.96 -1.37 13.08
C SER A 146 0.07 -1.91 11.96
N ALA A 147 -1.13 -2.39 12.31
CA ALA A 147 -2.07 -2.93 11.34
C ALA A 147 -2.35 -1.94 10.19
N ASN A 148 -2.57 -0.66 10.52
CA ASN A 148 -2.80 0.39 9.52
C ASN A 148 -1.60 0.58 8.58
N ALA A 149 -0.38 0.68 9.13
CA ALA A 149 0.82 0.89 8.33
C ALA A 149 1.12 -0.32 7.42
N GLY A 150 0.98 -1.54 7.96
CA GLY A 150 1.12 -2.79 7.22
C GLY A 150 0.10 -2.88 6.08
N GLN A 151 -1.19 -2.68 6.37
CA GLN A 151 -2.26 -2.72 5.37
C GLN A 151 -2.03 -1.75 4.22
N LYS A 152 -1.72 -0.48 4.52
CA LYS A 152 -1.41 0.52 3.50
C LYS A 152 -0.26 0.09 2.60
N ARG A 153 0.78 -0.53 3.17
CA ARG A 153 1.93 -0.97 2.38
C ARG A 153 1.59 -2.14 1.47
N ILE A 154 0.85 -3.14 1.96
CA ILE A 154 0.42 -4.28 1.15
C ILE A 154 -0.49 -3.81 0.01
N GLN A 155 -1.42 -2.89 0.28
CA GLN A 155 -2.27 -2.28 -0.75
C GLN A 155 -1.44 -1.59 -1.84
N GLN A 156 -0.44 -0.78 -1.45
CA GLN A 156 0.47 -0.15 -2.41
C GLN A 156 1.17 -1.16 -3.29
N PHE A 157 1.68 -2.26 -2.73
CA PHE A 157 2.37 -3.30 -3.49
C PHE A 157 1.44 -4.04 -4.46
N ARG A 158 0.20 -4.33 -4.05
CA ARG A 158 -0.82 -4.90 -4.94
C ARG A 158 -1.12 -3.97 -6.12
N LEU A 159 -1.26 -2.66 -5.87
CA LEU A 159 -1.48 -1.67 -6.93
C LEU A 159 -0.29 -1.59 -7.88
N MET A 160 0.94 -1.55 -7.34
CA MET A 160 2.15 -1.52 -8.16
C MET A 160 2.26 -2.73 -9.09
N ARG A 161 2.02 -3.94 -8.57
CA ARG A 161 2.00 -5.17 -9.40
C ARG A 161 0.97 -5.10 -10.52
N ARG A 162 -0.24 -4.64 -10.21
CA ARG A 162 -1.31 -4.43 -11.20
C ARG A 162 -0.90 -3.47 -12.32
N PHE A 163 -0.27 -2.35 -11.98
CA PHE A 163 0.20 -1.37 -12.98
C PHE A 163 1.40 -1.87 -13.79
N ASN A 164 2.21 -2.76 -13.23
CA ASN A 164 3.37 -3.36 -13.91
C ASN A 164 3.00 -4.57 -14.78
N GLY A 165 1.72 -4.92 -14.90
CA GLY A 165 1.27 -6.07 -15.71
C GLY A 165 1.46 -7.43 -15.05
N GLU A 166 1.91 -7.48 -13.80
CA GLU A 166 1.99 -8.69 -12.98
C GLU A 166 0.64 -8.90 -12.30
N ILE A 167 -0.30 -9.54 -12.99
CA ILE A 167 -1.62 -9.88 -12.43
C ILE A 167 -1.47 -11.20 -11.64
N LEU A 168 -1.85 -11.16 -10.35
CA LEU A 168 -2.11 -12.32 -9.50
C LEU A 168 -3.57 -12.75 -9.63
#